data_AF-A0A961YKY5-F1
#
_entry.id   AF-A0A961YKY5-F1
#
_cell.length_a   1.000
_cell.length_b   1.000
_cell.length_c   1.000
_cell.angle_alpha   90.00
_cell.angle_beta   90.00
_cell.angle_gamma   90.00
#
_symmetry.space_group_name_H-M   'P 1'
#
loop_
_entity.id
_entity.type
_entity.pdbx_description
1 polymer ?
#
loop_
_entity_poly.entity_id
_entity_poly.type
_entity_poly.pdbx_seq_one_letter_code
_entity_poly.pdbx_strand_id
1 'polypeptide(L)'
;GQQQRIALARAIAINPGLLLLDEPLSALDAKVRVHLRHEIKELQRKLGVTTIMVTHDQEEALSMADRIVVMKDGVIQQVDTPQVLYDNPVNLFVAGFIGSPKMNFVPGTEAGAPDAATIGIRPEHIGLSKTDGQWAGTVTVSEHLGSDTFLHVVVDGIGAVTVRADGEVDAHHGDRVFLTPQGDKIHRFDGDGQRMSRSAIAA
;
A
#
# COMPACT_ATOMS: atom_id res chain seq x y z
N GLY A 1 -6.68 13.15 -21.60
CA GLY A 1 -6.51 11.85 -22.28
C GLY A 1 -5.80 11.97 -23.61
N GLN A 2 -6.39 12.64 -24.61
CA GLN A 2 -5.78 12.79 -25.94
C GLN A 2 -4.46 13.57 -25.94
N GLN A 3 -4.38 14.67 -25.20
CA GLN A 3 -3.13 15.45 -25.05
C GLN A 3 -1.96 14.61 -24.52
N GLN A 4 -2.23 13.71 -23.57
CA GLN A 4 -1.21 12.81 -23.02
C GLN A 4 -0.71 11.80 -24.04
N ARG A 5 -1.62 11.24 -24.85
CA ARG A 5 -1.26 10.35 -25.95
C ARG A 5 -0.43 11.05 -27.02
N ILE A 6 -0.73 12.32 -27.32
CA ILE A 6 0.08 13.14 -28.24
C ILE A 6 1.47 13.39 -27.66
N ALA A 7 1.57 13.72 -26.37
CA ALA A 7 2.86 13.95 -25.71
C ALA A 7 3.74 12.69 -25.72
N LEU A 8 3.15 11.53 -25.40
CA LEU A 8 3.84 10.24 -25.44
C LEU A 8 4.25 9.85 -26.86
N ALA A 9 3.36 10.01 -27.84
CA ALA A 9 3.66 9.75 -29.25
C ALA A 9 4.81 10.63 -29.75
N ARG A 10 4.83 11.92 -29.38
CA ARG A 10 5.92 12.85 -29.71
C ARG A 10 7.24 12.41 -29.07
N ALA A 11 7.23 11.94 -27.82
CA ALA A 11 8.42 11.47 -27.13
C ALA A 11 8.99 10.19 -27.79
N ILE A 12 8.13 9.30 -28.27
CA ILE A 12 8.52 8.01 -28.87
C ILE A 12 8.91 8.14 -30.34
N ALA A 13 8.36 9.11 -31.09
CA ALA A 13 8.57 9.27 -32.53
C ALA A 13 10.05 9.39 -32.95
N ILE A 14 10.92 9.82 -32.04
CA ILE A 14 12.37 9.95 -32.28
C ILE A 14 13.16 8.69 -31.91
N ASN A 15 12.49 7.59 -31.57
CA ASN A 15 13.08 6.31 -31.15
C ASN A 15 14.16 6.47 -30.04
N PRO A 16 13.80 7.05 -28.87
CA PRO A 16 14.77 7.37 -27.83
C PRO A 16 15.32 6.10 -27.16
N GLY A 17 16.57 6.14 -26.71
CA GLY A 17 17.15 5.09 -25.87
C GLY A 17 16.66 5.11 -24.41
N LEU A 18 16.15 6.26 -23.96
CA LEU A 18 15.63 6.50 -22.61
C LEU A 18 14.39 7.38 -22.67
N LEU A 19 13.32 6.97 -22.00
CA LEU A 19 12.09 7.70 -21.86
C LEU A 19 11.94 8.17 -20.40
N LEU A 20 11.79 9.48 -20.19
CA LEU A 20 11.52 10.07 -18.89
C LEU A 20 10.08 10.56 -18.86
N LEU A 21 9.28 10.04 -17.93
CA LEU A 21 7.88 10.40 -17.75
C LEU A 21 7.69 11.03 -16.37
N ASP A 22 7.29 12.29 -16.34
CA ASP A 22 7.01 13.03 -15.11
C ASP A 22 5.50 13.17 -14.92
N GLU A 23 4.95 12.49 -13.92
CA GLU A 23 3.53 12.37 -13.61
C GLU A 23 2.62 12.21 -14.84
N PRO A 24 2.85 11.19 -15.69
CA PRO A 24 2.23 11.12 -17.00
C PRO A 24 0.71 10.91 -16.96
N LEU A 25 0.10 10.65 -15.81
CA LEU A 25 -1.32 10.29 -15.72
C LEU A 25 -2.09 11.17 -14.71
N SER A 26 -1.44 12.12 -14.05
CA SER A 26 -2.03 12.88 -12.93
C SER A 26 -3.23 13.75 -13.33
N ALA A 27 -3.26 14.28 -14.56
CA ALA A 27 -4.32 15.15 -15.06
C ALA A 27 -5.54 14.42 -15.65
N LEU A 28 -5.70 13.12 -15.36
CA LEU A 28 -6.70 12.26 -16.00
C LEU A 28 -7.73 11.71 -14.99
N ASP A 29 -8.97 11.54 -15.44
CA ASP A 29 -10.00 10.87 -14.66
C ASP A 29 -9.63 9.40 -14.38
N ALA A 30 -10.19 8.84 -13.31
CA ALA A 30 -9.82 7.51 -12.82
C ALA A 30 -9.99 6.40 -13.87
N LYS A 31 -11.07 6.45 -14.68
CA LYS A 31 -11.35 5.43 -15.69
C LYS A 31 -10.35 5.49 -16.84
N VAL A 32 -10.02 6.69 -17.31
CA VAL A 32 -9.01 6.89 -18.36
C VAL A 32 -7.62 6.53 -17.86
N ARG A 33 -7.30 6.81 -16.58
CA ARG A 33 -6.02 6.40 -15.97
C ARG A 33 -5.80 4.90 -16.08
N VAL A 34 -6.75 4.08 -15.61
CA VAL A 34 -6.62 2.61 -15.66
C VAL A 34 -6.34 2.12 -17.08
N HIS A 35 -7.08 2.63 -18.07
CA HIS A 35 -6.88 2.25 -19.47
C HIS A 35 -5.51 2.67 -20.01
N LEU A 36 -5.07 3.91 -19.76
CA LEU A 36 -3.76 4.38 -20.24
C LEU A 36 -2.58 3.72 -19.52
N ARG A 37 -2.71 3.34 -18.24
CA ARG A 37 -1.67 2.55 -17.53
C ARG A 37 -1.34 1.27 -18.32
N HIS A 38 -2.38 0.57 -18.79
CA HIS A 38 -2.24 -0.62 -19.61
C HIS A 38 -1.57 -0.32 -20.95
N GLU A 39 -2.07 0.69 -21.69
CA GLU A 39 -1.50 1.08 -22.99
C GLU A 39 -0.02 1.46 -22.89
N ILE A 40 0.37 2.25 -21.88
CA ILE A 40 1.77 2.68 -21.67
C ILE A 40 2.65 1.46 -21.37
N LYS A 41 2.20 0.55 -20.50
CA LYS A 41 2.95 -0.65 -20.15
C LYS A 41 3.16 -1.56 -21.37
N GLU A 42 2.13 -1.78 -22.17
CA GLU A 42 2.25 -2.57 -23.41
C GLU A 42 3.18 -1.91 -24.42
N LEU A 43 3.05 -0.59 -24.60
CA LEU A 43 3.87 0.17 -25.53
C LEU A 43 5.35 0.15 -25.12
N GLN A 44 5.65 0.37 -23.84
CA GLN A 44 7.00 0.29 -23.32
C GLN A 44 7.61 -1.10 -23.55
N ARG A 45 6.85 -2.17 -23.27
CA ARG A 45 7.29 -3.56 -23.52
C ARG A 45 7.55 -3.84 -24.99
N LYS A 46 6.68 -3.36 -25.87
CA LYS A 46 6.81 -3.55 -27.32
C LYS A 46 8.04 -2.83 -27.90
N LEU A 47 8.34 -1.65 -27.38
CA LEU A 47 9.44 -0.82 -27.85
C LEU A 47 10.78 -1.19 -27.20
N GLY A 48 10.77 -1.80 -26.03
CA GLY A 48 11.99 -2.15 -25.29
C GLY A 48 12.79 -0.92 -24.83
N VAL A 49 12.15 0.25 -24.77
CA VAL A 49 12.79 1.49 -24.32
C VAL A 49 12.94 1.47 -22.80
N THR A 50 14.11 1.90 -22.31
CA THR A 50 14.31 2.11 -20.86
C THR A 50 13.45 3.28 -20.43
N THR A 51 12.58 3.09 -19.45
CA THR A 51 11.65 4.14 -19.01
C THR A 51 11.83 4.42 -17.52
N ILE A 52 11.99 5.69 -17.16
CA ILE A 52 11.91 6.17 -15.78
C ILE A 52 10.62 6.98 -15.65
N MET A 53 9.79 6.60 -14.70
CA MET A 53 8.52 7.27 -14.43
C MET A 53 8.51 7.79 -12.99
N VAL A 54 8.14 9.05 -12.81
CA VAL A 54 7.86 9.66 -11.51
C VAL A 54 6.35 9.76 -11.36
N THR A 55 5.84 9.32 -10.21
CA THR A 55 4.41 9.40 -9.88
C THR A 55 4.23 9.49 -8.37
N HIS A 56 3.17 10.18 -7.94
CA HIS A 56 2.67 10.15 -6.57
C HIS A 56 1.56 9.10 -6.37
N ASP A 57 1.09 8.45 -7.43
CA ASP A 57 0.07 7.42 -7.40
C ASP A 57 0.72 6.04 -7.22
N GLN A 58 0.39 5.40 -6.09
CA GLN A 58 0.96 4.10 -5.73
C GLN A 58 0.46 2.98 -6.64
N GLU A 59 -0.78 3.05 -7.12
CA GLU A 59 -1.31 2.04 -8.02
C GLU A 59 -0.56 2.06 -9.36
N GLU A 60 -0.19 3.25 -9.85
CA GLU A 60 0.64 3.39 -11.04
C GLU A 60 2.01 2.74 -10.83
N ALA A 61 2.68 3.07 -9.72
CA ALA A 61 3.98 2.49 -9.40
C ALA A 61 3.90 0.95 -9.30
N LEU A 62 2.96 0.43 -8.51
CA LEU A 62 2.83 -1.01 -8.25
C LEU A 62 2.36 -1.82 -9.47
N SER A 63 1.54 -1.24 -10.34
CA SER A 63 0.99 -1.96 -11.49
C SER A 63 1.87 -1.89 -12.75
N MET A 64 2.67 -0.83 -12.91
CA MET A 64 3.41 -0.59 -14.15
C MET A 64 4.90 -0.91 -14.05
N ALA A 65 5.53 -0.67 -12.90
CA ALA A 65 6.98 -0.68 -12.78
C ALA A 65 7.57 -2.09 -12.64
N ASP A 66 8.72 -2.33 -13.27
CA ASP A 66 9.53 -3.52 -13.00
C ASP A 66 10.29 -3.39 -11.67
N ARG A 67 10.72 -2.16 -11.35
CA ARG A 67 11.36 -1.78 -10.08
C ARG A 67 10.90 -0.38 -9.67
N ILE A 68 10.78 -0.16 -8.37
CA ILE A 68 10.35 1.10 -7.78
C ILE A 68 11.46 1.61 -6.87
N VAL A 69 11.75 2.90 -6.97
CA VAL A 69 12.64 3.64 -6.07
C VAL A 69 11.76 4.49 -5.15
N VAL A 70 11.73 4.15 -3.86
CA VAL A 70 10.99 4.91 -2.85
C VAL A 70 11.94 5.94 -2.24
N MET A 71 11.53 7.21 -2.24
CA MET A 71 12.35 8.32 -1.73
C MET A 71 11.62 9.09 -0.64
N LYS A 72 12.38 9.64 0.30
CA LYS A 72 11.92 10.55 1.34
C LYS A 72 12.97 11.64 1.54
N ASP A 73 12.56 12.91 1.49
CA ASP A 73 13.45 14.06 1.75
C ASP A 73 14.75 14.03 0.92
N GLY A 74 14.64 13.63 -0.35
CA GLY A 74 15.78 13.50 -1.27
C GLY A 74 16.65 12.25 -1.07
N VAL A 75 16.34 11.39 -0.09
CA VAL A 75 17.09 10.17 0.23
C VAL A 75 16.30 8.94 -0.24
N ILE A 76 16.98 8.05 -0.97
CA ILE A 76 16.45 6.74 -1.35
C ILE A 76 16.29 5.89 -0.09
N GLN A 77 15.07 5.44 0.16
CA GLN A 77 14.72 4.58 1.29
C GLN A 77 14.83 3.10 0.91
N GLN A 78 14.30 2.73 -0.25
CA GLN A 78 14.33 1.35 -0.74
C GLN A 78 14.21 1.31 -2.26
N VAL A 79 14.91 0.37 -2.90
CA VAL A 79 14.81 0.10 -4.34
C VAL A 79 14.57 -1.38 -4.57
N ASP A 80 13.35 -1.74 -4.96
CA ASP A 80 12.99 -3.14 -5.16
C ASP A 80 11.86 -3.33 -6.16
N THR A 81 11.49 -4.58 -6.41
CA THR A 81 10.28 -4.94 -7.15
C THR A 81 9.02 -4.52 -6.37
N PRO A 82 7.89 -4.28 -7.05
CA PRO A 82 6.62 -3.96 -6.38
C PRO A 82 6.24 -4.94 -5.26
N GLN A 83 6.41 -6.24 -5.51
CA GLN A 83 6.08 -7.29 -4.55
C GLN A 83 6.94 -7.21 -3.29
N VAL A 84 8.26 -7.04 -3.45
CA VAL A 84 9.18 -7.00 -2.30
C VAL A 84 9.00 -5.71 -1.49
N LEU A 85 8.71 -4.57 -2.12
CA LEU A 85 8.37 -3.34 -1.39
C LEU A 85 7.11 -3.52 -0.53
N TYR A 86 6.11 -4.21 -1.06
CA TYR A 86 4.85 -4.43 -0.37
C TYR A 86 5.02 -5.44 0.80
N ASP A 87 5.71 -6.56 0.56
CA ASP A 87 5.88 -7.67 1.51
C ASP A 87 7.02 -7.47 2.52
N ASN A 88 8.07 -6.76 2.12
CA ASN A 88 9.29 -6.57 2.90
C ASN A 88 9.75 -5.10 2.89
N PRO A 89 8.93 -4.17 3.38
CA PRO A 89 9.34 -2.77 3.55
C PRO A 89 10.46 -2.69 4.59
N VAL A 90 11.55 -1.98 4.31
CA VAL A 90 12.73 -1.93 5.20
C VAL A 90 12.54 -1.04 6.44
N ASN A 91 11.55 -0.14 6.42
CA ASN A 91 11.27 0.77 7.54
C ASN A 91 9.80 1.20 7.55
N LEU A 92 9.39 1.87 8.64
CA LEU A 92 8.04 2.38 8.85
C LEU A 92 7.55 3.29 7.71
N PHE A 93 8.44 4.11 7.16
CA PHE A 93 8.07 5.00 6.07
C PHE A 93 7.67 4.21 4.82
N VAL A 94 8.49 3.27 4.35
CA VAL A 94 8.16 2.47 3.17
C VAL A 94 6.90 1.63 3.43
N ALA A 95 6.76 1.07 4.64
CA ALA A 95 5.61 0.26 5.03
C ALA A 95 4.29 1.05 5.01
N GLY A 96 4.33 2.30 5.47
CA GLY A 96 3.17 3.19 5.52
C GLY A 96 2.92 3.94 4.20
N PHE A 97 3.92 3.99 3.33
CA PHE A 97 3.85 4.67 2.03
C PHE A 97 3.37 3.75 0.91
N ILE A 98 3.80 2.48 0.88
CA ILE A 98 3.41 1.54 -0.17
C ILE A 98 2.17 0.78 0.26
N GLY A 99 1.09 0.84 -0.52
CA GLY A 99 -0.19 0.18 -0.30
C GLY A 99 -1.32 1.16 0.04
N SER A 100 -2.49 0.92 -0.55
CA SER A 100 -3.71 1.69 -0.31
C SER A 100 -4.86 0.72 0.01
N PRO A 101 -5.46 0.77 1.21
CA PRO A 101 -5.18 1.70 2.29
C PRO A 101 -3.80 1.46 2.95
N LYS A 102 -3.37 2.45 3.74
CA LYS A 102 -2.07 2.42 4.42
C LYS A 102 -2.02 1.28 5.45
N MET A 103 -0.81 0.80 5.72
CA MET A 103 -0.57 -0.14 6.81
C MET A 103 -0.99 0.47 8.16
N ASN A 104 -1.65 -0.33 8.99
CA ASN A 104 -1.93 0.05 10.38
C ASN A 104 -0.66 -0.09 11.21
N PHE A 105 -0.38 0.90 12.04
CA PHE A 105 0.72 0.86 13.00
C PHE A 105 0.17 0.86 14.42
N VAL A 106 0.63 -0.09 15.23
CA VAL A 106 0.21 -0.25 16.62
C VAL A 106 1.45 -0.39 17.50
N PRO A 107 1.54 0.31 18.66
CA PRO A 107 2.60 0.08 19.63
C PRO A 107 2.73 -1.40 19.99
N GLY A 108 3.95 -1.94 19.97
CA GLY A 108 4.14 -3.38 20.20
C GLY A 108 3.61 -3.85 21.55
N THR A 109 3.73 -3.01 22.59
CA THR A 109 3.19 -3.30 23.93
C THR A 109 1.66 -3.46 23.94
N GLU A 110 0.94 -2.68 23.16
CA GLU A 110 -0.53 -2.74 23.07
C GLU A 110 -0.98 -3.94 22.23
N ALA A 111 -0.17 -4.33 21.24
CA ALA A 111 -0.41 -5.48 20.39
C ALA A 111 0.03 -6.84 20.98
N GLY A 112 0.56 -6.88 22.21
CA GLY A 112 1.10 -8.10 22.81
C GLY A 112 2.43 -8.58 22.18
N ALA A 113 3.16 -7.66 21.53
CA ALA A 113 4.45 -7.85 20.89
C ALA A 113 5.51 -6.88 21.46
N PRO A 114 5.85 -6.99 22.77
CA PRO A 114 6.70 -6.01 23.46
C PRO A 114 8.17 -6.00 22.98
N ASP A 115 8.58 -7.03 22.21
CA ASP A 115 9.88 -7.10 21.56
C ASP A 115 10.03 -6.11 20.39
N ALA A 116 8.92 -5.63 19.83
CA ALA A 116 8.90 -4.59 18.81
C ALA A 116 8.45 -3.26 19.42
N ALA A 117 9.03 -2.14 18.97
CA ALA A 117 8.51 -0.83 19.34
C ALA A 117 7.16 -0.58 18.66
N THR A 118 7.04 -0.99 17.39
CA THR A 118 5.81 -0.85 16.60
C THR A 118 5.59 -2.11 15.78
N ILE A 119 4.35 -2.58 15.72
CA ILE A 119 3.93 -3.56 14.73
C ILE A 119 3.21 -2.87 13.58
N GLY A 120 3.37 -3.43 12.38
CA GLY A 120 2.64 -3.05 11.18
C GLY A 120 1.78 -4.20 10.69
N ILE A 121 0.52 -3.94 10.38
CA ILE A 121 -0.38 -4.93 9.78
C ILE A 121 -1.23 -4.29 8.68
N ARG A 122 -1.27 -4.94 7.52
CA ARG A 122 -2.07 -4.49 6.37
C ARG A 122 -3.57 -4.63 6.67
N PRO A 123 -4.43 -3.70 6.23
CA PRO A 123 -5.88 -3.82 6.42
C PRO A 123 -6.47 -5.16 5.96
N GLU A 124 -5.98 -5.71 4.86
CA GLU A 124 -6.39 -7.02 4.28
C GLU A 124 -5.87 -8.24 5.06
N HIS A 125 -4.95 -8.04 6.00
CA HIS A 125 -4.39 -9.10 6.84
C HIS A 125 -4.97 -9.10 8.26
N ILE A 126 -6.13 -8.46 8.45
CA ILE A 126 -6.88 -8.43 9.71
C ILE A 126 -8.22 -9.14 9.49
N GLY A 127 -8.46 -10.22 10.22
CA GLY A 127 -9.77 -10.87 10.26
C GLY A 127 -10.76 -10.02 11.06
N LEU A 128 -12.01 -9.97 10.59
CA LEU A 128 -13.12 -9.26 11.21
C LEU A 128 -14.18 -10.26 11.69
N SER A 129 -14.69 -10.06 12.91
CA SER A 129 -15.76 -10.86 13.51
C SER A 129 -16.69 -9.97 14.34
N LYS A 130 -17.95 -10.38 14.49
CA LYS A 130 -18.91 -9.73 15.40
C LYS A 130 -18.93 -10.35 16.80
N THR A 131 -18.28 -11.50 17.00
CA THR A 131 -18.44 -12.30 18.22
C THR A 131 -17.18 -12.38 19.05
N ASP A 132 -16.01 -12.41 18.42
CA ASP A 132 -14.75 -12.75 19.07
C ASP A 132 -13.52 -12.29 18.27
N GLY A 133 -12.41 -12.07 18.96
CA GLY A 133 -11.15 -11.69 18.33
C GLY A 133 -10.19 -11.09 19.36
N GLN A 134 -8.98 -10.79 18.91
CA GLN A 134 -7.91 -10.31 19.80
C GLN A 134 -8.14 -8.87 20.24
N TRP A 135 -8.67 -8.05 19.33
CA TRP A 135 -8.85 -6.61 19.52
C TRP A 135 -10.32 -6.27 19.41
N ALA A 136 -10.92 -5.76 20.48
CA ALA A 136 -12.31 -5.33 20.46
C ALA A 136 -12.39 -3.82 20.20
N GLY A 137 -13.32 -3.40 19.35
CA GLY A 137 -13.45 -2.00 18.97
C GLY A 137 -14.82 -1.66 18.40
N THR A 138 -15.04 -0.38 18.16
CA THR A 138 -16.29 0.14 17.62
C THR A 138 -16.06 0.71 16.24
N VAL A 139 -16.89 0.31 15.28
CA VAL A 139 -16.85 0.83 13.91
C VAL A 139 -17.24 2.30 13.93
N THR A 140 -16.40 3.17 13.38
CA THR A 140 -16.69 4.60 13.21
C THR A 140 -17.06 4.95 11.78
N VAL A 141 -16.57 4.20 10.80
CA VAL A 141 -16.92 4.41 9.39
C VAL A 141 -16.95 3.04 8.68
N SER A 142 -17.94 2.86 7.81
CA SER A 142 -18.01 1.75 6.85
C SER A 142 -18.12 2.32 5.43
N GLU A 143 -17.16 1.97 4.58
CA GLU A 143 -17.10 2.37 3.18
C GLU A 143 -17.32 1.16 2.28
N HIS A 144 -18.46 1.11 1.61
CA HIS A 144 -18.84 0.01 0.71
C HIS A 144 -18.47 0.36 -0.73
N LEU A 145 -17.46 -0.32 -1.28
CA LEU A 145 -16.91 -0.04 -2.62
C LEU A 145 -17.20 -1.16 -3.63
N GLY A 146 -18.19 -2.00 -3.35
CA GLY A 146 -18.61 -3.10 -4.21
C GLY A 146 -17.88 -4.40 -3.88
N SER A 147 -16.67 -4.60 -4.41
CA SER A 147 -15.87 -5.81 -4.13
C SER A 147 -15.22 -5.81 -2.74
N ASP A 148 -15.12 -4.65 -2.12
CA ASP A 148 -14.40 -4.44 -0.88
C ASP A 148 -15.24 -3.56 0.05
N THR A 149 -15.17 -3.85 1.35
CA THR A 149 -15.66 -2.97 2.41
C THR A 149 -14.46 -2.53 3.26
N PHE A 150 -14.25 -1.21 3.36
CA PHE A 150 -13.26 -0.64 4.28
C PHE A 150 -13.94 -0.18 5.56
N LEU A 151 -13.46 -0.70 6.68
CA LEU A 151 -13.98 -0.37 8.01
C LEU A 151 -12.91 0.38 8.79
N HIS A 152 -13.29 1.52 9.35
CA HIS A 152 -12.46 2.23 10.33
C HIS A 152 -13.00 1.93 11.71
N VAL A 153 -12.16 1.35 12.56
CA VAL A 153 -12.53 0.85 13.89
C VAL A 153 -11.68 1.55 14.93
N VAL A 154 -12.30 2.11 15.96
CA VAL A 154 -11.57 2.55 17.15
C VAL A 154 -11.49 1.36 18.09
N VAL A 155 -10.30 0.79 18.19
CA VAL A 155 -9.97 -0.36 19.04
C VAL A 155 -9.62 0.12 20.43
N ASP A 156 -10.18 -0.55 21.44
CA ASP A 156 -9.96 -0.22 22.84
C ASP A 156 -8.47 -0.36 23.20
N GLY A 157 -7.88 0.70 23.74
CA GLY A 157 -6.47 0.71 24.17
C GLY A 157 -5.43 0.78 23.04
N ILE A 158 -5.85 0.77 21.76
CA ILE A 158 -4.97 0.88 20.58
C ILE A 158 -5.28 2.14 19.75
N GLY A 159 -6.55 2.49 19.58
CA GLY A 159 -6.99 3.61 18.74
C GLY A 159 -7.45 3.17 17.35
N ALA A 160 -7.28 4.02 16.35
CA ALA A 160 -7.86 3.81 15.02
C ALA A 160 -7.12 2.72 14.23
N VAL A 161 -7.88 1.75 13.72
CA VAL A 161 -7.42 0.66 12.86
C VAL A 161 -8.34 0.56 11.66
N THR A 162 -7.76 0.52 10.46
CA THR A 162 -8.49 0.29 9.21
C THR A 162 -8.42 -1.19 8.84
N VAL A 163 -9.56 -1.78 8.48
CA VAL A 163 -9.68 -3.16 8.03
C VAL A 163 -10.27 -3.17 6.63
N ARG A 164 -9.77 -4.07 5.78
CA ARG A 164 -10.36 -4.37 4.48
C ARG A 164 -10.97 -5.76 4.54
N ALA A 165 -12.26 -5.85 4.25
CA ALA A 165 -12.97 -7.12 4.13
C ALA A 165 -13.47 -7.32 2.70
N ASP A 166 -13.46 -8.57 2.25
CA ASP A 166 -13.94 -8.94 0.92
C ASP A 166 -15.48 -8.90 0.87
N GLY A 167 -16.02 -8.25 -0.16
CA GLY A 167 -17.46 -8.17 -0.42
C GLY A 167 -18.23 -7.28 0.54
N GLU A 168 -19.53 -7.55 0.64
CA GLU A 168 -20.42 -6.86 1.59
C GLU A 168 -20.29 -7.47 2.98
N VAL A 169 -19.95 -6.62 3.94
CA VAL A 169 -19.99 -6.93 5.36
C VAL A 169 -21.14 -6.19 6.00
N ASP A 170 -21.97 -6.92 6.74
CA ASP A 170 -22.98 -6.35 7.62
C ASP A 170 -22.28 -5.77 8.86
N ALA A 171 -21.55 -4.67 8.76
CA ALA A 171 -20.95 -3.98 9.91
C ALA A 171 -21.09 -2.47 9.71
N HIS A 172 -21.76 -1.81 10.65
CA HIS A 172 -22.19 -0.42 10.50
C HIS A 172 -21.58 0.47 11.58
N HIS A 173 -21.64 1.78 11.35
CA HIS A 173 -21.24 2.76 12.36
C HIS A 173 -21.90 2.46 13.71
N GLY A 174 -21.08 2.38 14.76
CA GLY A 174 -21.51 2.11 16.14
C GLY A 174 -21.52 0.62 16.51
N ASP A 175 -21.39 -0.29 15.54
CA ASP A 175 -21.31 -1.72 15.82
C ASP A 175 -20.04 -2.06 16.59
N ARG A 176 -20.19 -2.96 17.56
CA ARG A 176 -19.06 -3.59 18.24
C ARG A 176 -18.55 -4.72 17.36
N VAL A 177 -17.25 -4.69 17.07
CA VAL A 177 -16.56 -5.70 16.27
C VAL A 177 -15.26 -6.13 16.94
N PHE A 178 -14.74 -7.25 16.47
CA PHE A 178 -13.53 -7.86 16.94
C PHE A 178 -12.59 -8.11 15.77
N LEU A 179 -11.32 -7.74 15.95
CA LEU A 179 -10.27 -7.80 14.95
C LEU A 179 -9.21 -8.81 15.36
N THR A 180 -8.71 -9.59 14.41
CA THR A 180 -7.66 -10.58 14.61
C THR A 180 -6.58 -10.43 13.56
N PRO A 181 -5.42 -9.84 13.88
CA PRO A 181 -4.27 -9.77 12.99
C PRO A 181 -3.75 -11.17 12.63
N GLN A 182 -3.43 -11.40 11.36
CA GLN A 182 -2.77 -12.63 10.92
C GLN A 182 -1.29 -12.62 11.34
N GLY A 183 -0.92 -13.50 12.27
CA GLY A 183 0.40 -13.47 12.94
C GLY A 183 1.60 -13.56 11.99
N ASP A 184 1.51 -14.33 10.91
CA ASP A 184 2.57 -14.47 9.91
C ASP A 184 2.71 -13.25 8.98
N LYS A 185 1.70 -12.37 8.96
CA LYS A 185 1.66 -11.13 8.18
C LYS A 185 2.03 -9.89 8.97
N ILE A 186 2.35 -10.03 10.26
CA ILE A 186 2.78 -8.91 11.10
C ILE A 186 4.20 -8.50 10.71
N HIS A 187 4.37 -7.21 10.43
CA HIS A 187 5.67 -6.54 10.32
C HIS A 187 6.06 -6.01 11.69
N ARG A 188 7.35 -6.10 12.05
CA ARG A 188 7.88 -5.61 13.33
C ARG A 188 8.93 -4.56 13.07
N PHE A 189 8.89 -3.47 13.82
CA PHE A 189 9.80 -2.35 13.70
C PHE A 189 10.41 -2.01 15.06
N ASP A 190 11.70 -1.68 15.05
CA ASP A 190 12.43 -1.23 16.24
C ASP A 190 12.14 0.24 16.57
N GLY A 191 12.79 0.76 17.62
CA GLY A 191 12.62 2.15 18.06
C GLY A 191 13.09 3.20 17.06
N ASP A 192 13.96 2.84 16.11
CA ASP A 192 14.43 3.70 15.03
C ASP A 192 13.55 3.58 13.78
N GLY A 193 12.49 2.77 13.86
CA GLY A 193 11.54 2.52 12.78
C GLY A 193 12.07 1.61 11.67
N GLN A 194 13.19 0.89 11.90
CA GLN A 194 13.71 -0.10 10.95
C GLN A 194 13.00 -1.43 11.13
N ARG A 195 12.82 -2.18 10.04
CA ARG A 195 12.18 -3.49 10.08
C ARG A 195 13.09 -4.51 10.75
N MET A 196 12.55 -5.19 11.75
CA MET A 196 13.22 -6.30 12.42
C MET A 196 13.17 -7.56 11.55
N SER A 197 14.30 -8.25 11.41
CA SER A 197 14.34 -9.55 10.71
C SER A 197 13.61 -10.63 11.52
N ARG A 198 12.97 -11.60 10.86
CA ARG A 198 12.33 -12.76 11.52
C ARG A 198 13.32 -13.58 12.39
N SER A 199 14.62 -13.53 12.09
CA SER A 199 15.70 -14.18 12.83
C SER A 199 16.01 -13.54 14.19
N ALA A 200 15.49 -12.35 14.50
CA ALA A 200 15.69 -11.71 15.80
C ALA A 200 14.67 -12.15 16.88
N ILE A 201 13.73 -13.04 16.54
CA ILE A 201 12.58 -13.42 17.40
C ILE A 201 12.86 -14.71 18.22
N ALA A 202 14.09 -15.22 18.20
CA ALA A 202 14.49 -16.37 19.02
C ALA A 202 15.72 -16.05 19.87
N ALA A 203 15.48 -15.58 21.10
CA ALA A 203 16.34 -15.76 22.27
C ALA A 203 15.50 -15.59 23.54
#